data_AF-A0A6L7X5X8-F1
#
_entry.id   AF-A0A6L7X5X8-F1
#
_cell.length_a   1.000
_cell.length_b   1.000
_cell.length_c   1.000
_cell.angle_alpha   90.00
_cell.angle_beta   90.00
_cell.angle_gamma   90.00
#
_symmetry.space_group_name_H-M   'P 1'
#
loop_
_entity.id
_entity.type
_entity.pdbx_description
1 polymer ?
#
loop_
_entity_poly.entity_id
_entity_poly.type
_entity_poly.pdbx_seq_one_letter_code
_entity_poly.pdbx_strand_id
1 'polypeptide(L)'
;MARKSIIDAEATEIRAFAETKGLNIHPNANKQTAVQRLKTVWAEDWIEVSDAEKIGEHRPAPHQSQADDERDPSQAYYRIHIAQSEGDGVDELVQVGVEGEVMVIPRGKEVEIRAPYLEVLQHAITYQYYHEDPADIGSEILKREVPLYPVSVLGGPFFKNENGDLIAA
;
A
#
# COMPACT_ATOMS: atom_id res chain seq x y z
N MET A 1 22.63 22.55 -21.28
CA MET A 1 22.92 21.36 -20.46
C MET A 1 24.19 21.62 -19.70
N ALA A 2 24.12 21.68 -18.38
CA ALA A 2 25.27 21.86 -17.51
C ALA A 2 25.67 20.50 -16.93
N ARG A 3 26.98 20.21 -16.92
CA ARG A 3 27.50 19.01 -16.23
C ARG A 3 27.68 19.35 -14.76
N LYS A 4 27.07 18.56 -13.89
CA LYS A 4 27.15 18.73 -12.43
C LYS A 4 27.64 17.44 -11.79
N SER A 5 28.50 17.57 -10.78
CA SER A 5 28.94 16.43 -9.96
C SER A 5 27.73 15.80 -9.27
N ILE A 6 27.66 14.46 -9.21
CA ILE A 6 26.59 13.73 -8.52
C ILE A 6 26.49 14.14 -7.04
N ILE A 7 27.62 14.51 -6.43
CA ILE A 7 27.68 14.90 -5.02
C ILE A 7 27.05 16.30 -4.82
N ASP A 8 27.26 17.21 -5.76
CA ASP A 8 26.78 18.59 -5.69
C ASP A 8 25.35 18.74 -6.26
N ALA A 9 24.87 17.74 -6.99
CA ALA A 9 23.53 17.70 -7.53
C ALA A 9 22.46 17.56 -6.43
N GLU A 10 21.30 18.17 -6.63
CA GLU A 10 20.14 18.00 -5.77
C GLU A 10 19.47 16.65 -6.00
N ALA A 11 18.76 16.15 -4.99
CA ALA A 11 18.08 14.86 -5.08
C ALA A 11 17.02 14.82 -6.20
N THR A 12 16.43 15.95 -6.55
CA THR A 12 15.50 16.14 -7.67
C THR A 12 16.21 15.98 -9.02
N GLU A 13 17.38 16.61 -9.19
CA GLU A 13 18.19 16.54 -10.42
C GLU A 13 18.70 15.11 -10.67
N ILE A 14 19.14 14.41 -9.62
CA ILE A 14 19.61 13.02 -9.70
C ILE A 14 18.47 12.09 -10.14
N ARG A 15 17.25 12.31 -9.65
CA ARG A 15 16.07 11.53 -10.02
C ARG A 15 15.66 11.76 -11.47
N ALA A 16 15.57 13.02 -11.89
CA ALA A 16 15.27 13.38 -13.27
C ALA A 16 16.30 12.74 -14.23
N PHE A 17 17.59 12.76 -13.87
CA PHE A 17 18.61 12.09 -14.66
C PHE A 17 18.48 10.56 -14.65
N ALA A 18 18.16 9.96 -13.51
CA ALA A 18 17.95 8.51 -13.41
C ALA A 18 16.79 8.02 -14.30
N GLU A 19 15.70 8.78 -14.39
CA GLU A 19 14.58 8.49 -15.29
C GLU A 19 15.02 8.48 -16.76
N THR A 20 15.89 9.41 -17.19
CA THR A 20 16.43 9.39 -18.56
C THR A 20 17.28 8.15 -18.87
N LYS A 21 17.80 7.49 -17.83
CA LYS A 21 18.55 6.23 -17.94
C LYS A 21 17.68 5.00 -17.70
N GLY A 22 16.36 5.16 -17.57
CA GLY A 22 15.41 4.08 -17.36
C GLY A 22 15.39 3.53 -15.92
N LEU A 23 15.91 4.29 -14.95
CA LEU A 23 15.93 3.90 -13.55
C LEU A 23 14.85 4.66 -12.77
N ASN A 24 13.87 3.93 -12.25
CA ASN A 24 12.83 4.50 -11.39
C ASN A 24 13.33 4.56 -9.94
N ILE A 25 13.57 5.77 -9.43
CA ILE A 25 13.94 6.02 -8.04
C ILE A 25 12.71 6.58 -7.32
N HIS A 26 12.31 5.94 -6.23
CA HIS A 26 11.15 6.35 -5.43
C HIS A 26 11.21 7.85 -5.07
N PRO A 27 10.11 8.62 -5.18
CA PRO A 27 10.11 10.07 -4.99
C PRO A 27 10.53 10.50 -3.57
N ASN A 28 10.28 9.65 -2.57
CA ASN A 28 10.68 9.87 -1.17
C ASN A 28 12.08 9.33 -0.82
N ALA A 29 12.84 8.82 -1.79
CA ALA A 29 14.19 8.32 -1.53
C ALA A 29 15.12 9.47 -1.12
N ASN A 30 15.89 9.26 -0.06
CA ASN A 30 16.90 10.23 0.35
C ASN A 30 18.01 10.36 -0.73
N LYS A 31 18.73 11.49 -0.72
CA LYS A 31 19.79 11.78 -1.70
C LYS A 31 20.82 10.66 -1.80
N GLN A 32 21.23 10.09 -0.67
CA GLN A 32 22.25 9.04 -0.63
C GLN A 32 21.79 7.75 -1.31
N THR A 33 20.54 7.34 -1.09
CA THR A 33 19.91 6.20 -1.76
C THR A 33 19.76 6.45 -3.25
N ALA A 34 19.37 7.67 -3.66
CA ALA A 34 19.27 8.03 -5.07
C ALA A 34 20.64 7.96 -5.78
N VAL A 35 21.70 8.46 -5.13
CA VAL A 35 23.08 8.37 -5.63
C VAL A 35 23.53 6.91 -5.77
N GLN A 36 23.31 6.09 -4.74
CA GLN A 36 23.71 4.68 -4.76
C GLN A 36 22.99 3.91 -5.88
N ARG A 37 21.69 4.15 -6.06
CA ARG A 37 20.90 3.55 -7.14
C ARG A 37 21.42 4.01 -8.50
N LEU A 38 21.68 5.30 -8.69
CA LEU A 38 22.23 5.82 -9.94
C LEU A 38 23.60 5.19 -10.26
N LYS A 39 24.48 5.02 -9.25
CA LYS A 39 25.80 4.38 -9.42
C LYS A 39 25.77 2.92 -9.86
N THR A 40 24.62 2.23 -9.76
CA THR A 40 24.48 0.87 -10.28
C THR A 40 24.39 0.81 -11.82
N VAL A 41 23.92 1.90 -12.44
CA VAL A 41 23.69 1.98 -13.90
C VAL A 41 24.65 2.99 -14.55
N TRP A 42 25.13 3.97 -13.78
CA TRP A 42 25.95 5.08 -14.25
C TRP A 42 27.30 5.09 -13.54
N ALA A 43 28.37 4.78 -14.27
CA ALA A 43 29.71 4.66 -13.71
C ALA A 43 30.43 6.01 -13.54
N GLU A 44 29.90 7.09 -14.13
CA GLU A 44 30.54 8.40 -14.10
C GLU A 44 30.09 9.22 -12.89
N ASP A 45 30.98 10.05 -12.33
CA ASP A 45 30.69 10.86 -11.14
C ASP A 45 29.96 12.19 -11.45
N TRP A 46 29.44 12.34 -12.67
CA TRP A 46 28.73 13.54 -13.12
C TRP A 46 27.43 13.20 -13.86
N ILE A 47 26.48 14.13 -13.82
CA ILE A 47 25.19 14.05 -14.52
C ILE A 47 25.00 15.27 -15.41
N GLU A 48 24.24 15.09 -16.49
CA GLU A 48 23.78 16.19 -17.33
C GLU A 48 22.49 16.74 -16.74
N VAL A 49 22.57 17.92 -16.15
CA VAL A 49 21.41 18.66 -15.70
C VAL A 49 20.93 19.47 -16.91
N SER A 50 19.75 19.14 -17.41
CA SER A 50 19.05 20.04 -18.32
C SER A 50 18.58 21.22 -17.49
N ASP A 51 18.90 22.45 -17.92
CA ASP A 51 18.28 23.68 -17.43
C ASP A 51 16.81 23.72 -17.87
N ALA A 52 16.04 22.70 -17.53
CA ALA A 52 14.61 22.79 -17.50
C ALA A 52 14.32 23.70 -16.32
N GLU A 53 14.14 24.98 -16.66
CA GLU A 53 13.54 26.07 -15.90
C GLU A 53 13.26 25.75 -14.44
N LYS A 54 13.82 26.58 -13.56
CA LYS A 54 13.33 26.84 -12.21
C LYS A 54 11.79 26.78 -12.20
N ILE A 55 11.23 25.61 -11.89
CA ILE A 55 9.83 25.49 -11.53
C ILE A 55 9.76 26.20 -10.19
N GLY A 56 9.17 27.38 -10.23
CA GLY A 56 9.13 28.32 -9.13
C GLY A 56 8.67 27.68 -7.83
N GLU A 57 9.10 28.33 -6.75
CA GLU A 57 8.43 28.33 -5.45
C GLU A 57 7.03 27.72 -5.54
N HIS A 58 6.87 26.50 -5.00
CA HIS A 58 5.57 25.96 -4.65
C HIS A 58 5.00 26.84 -3.53
N ARG A 59 4.48 28.00 -3.94
CA ARG A 59 3.29 28.56 -3.34
C ARG A 59 2.28 27.41 -3.39
N PRO A 60 1.70 26.96 -2.25
CA PRO A 60 0.65 25.96 -2.31
C PRO A 60 -0.40 26.53 -3.25
N ALA A 61 -0.62 25.84 -4.38
CA ALA A 61 -1.70 26.19 -5.27
C ALA A 61 -2.97 26.24 -4.41
N PRO A 62 -3.82 27.27 -4.50
CA PRO A 62 -5.15 27.15 -3.95
C PRO A 62 -5.73 25.91 -4.61
N HIS A 63 -6.03 24.90 -3.79
CA HIS A 63 -6.63 23.65 -4.22
C HIS A 63 -7.72 24.01 -5.23
N GLN A 64 -7.48 23.68 -6.50
CA GLN A 64 -8.55 23.72 -7.47
C GLN A 64 -9.55 22.68 -6.98
N SER A 65 -10.61 23.19 -6.36
CA SER A 65 -11.81 22.45 -6.06
C SER A 65 -12.42 22.09 -7.41
N GLN A 66 -11.92 21.02 -8.02
CA GLN A 66 -12.67 20.30 -9.03
C GLN A 66 -13.78 19.57 -8.26
N ALA A 67 -14.88 20.31 -8.10
CA ALA A 67 -16.18 19.72 -7.96
C ALA A 67 -16.48 18.97 -9.28
N ASP A 68 -16.20 17.67 -9.29
CA ASP A 68 -16.94 16.68 -10.05
C ASP A 68 -16.80 15.33 -9.32
N ASP A 69 -17.95 14.73 -9.05
CA ASP A 69 -18.22 13.59 -8.17
C ASP A 69 -17.67 12.26 -8.72
N GLU A 70 -16.35 12.09 -8.74
CA GLU A 70 -15.72 10.76 -8.85
C GLU A 70 -14.95 10.49 -7.56
N ARG A 71 -15.67 10.09 -6.52
CA ARG A 71 -15.06 9.64 -5.27
C ARG A 71 -14.27 8.37 -5.58
N ASP A 72 -12.95 8.46 -5.51
CA ASP A 72 -12.05 7.32 -5.74
C ASP A 72 -12.46 6.14 -4.84
N PRO A 73 -12.81 4.97 -5.41
CA PRO A 73 -13.24 3.80 -4.64
C PRO A 73 -12.17 3.30 -3.66
N SER A 74 -10.89 3.61 -3.89
CA SER A 74 -9.79 3.28 -2.96
C SER A 74 -9.84 4.08 -1.65
N GLN A 75 -10.54 5.22 -1.65
CA GLN A 75 -10.77 6.07 -0.48
C GLN A 75 -12.04 5.69 0.27
N ALA A 76 -12.81 4.72 -0.24
CA ALA A 76 -14.01 4.24 0.44
C ALA A 76 -13.62 3.50 1.73
N TYR A 77 -14.41 3.73 2.76
CA TYR A 77 -14.36 3.04 4.03
C TYR A 77 -15.52 2.04 4.13
N TYR A 78 -15.24 0.90 4.75
CA TYR A 78 -16.21 -0.14 5.03
C TYR A 78 -16.19 -0.45 6.52
N ARG A 79 -17.38 -0.63 7.09
CA ARG A 79 -17.52 -1.17 8.43
C ARG A 79 -17.52 -2.69 8.35
N ILE A 80 -16.58 -3.32 9.03
CA ILE A 80 -16.39 -4.77 8.99
C ILE A 80 -16.40 -5.37 10.39
N HIS A 81 -16.59 -6.68 10.45
CA HIS A 81 -16.41 -7.49 11.64
C HIS A 81 -15.66 -8.77 11.27
N ILE A 82 -14.57 -9.05 11.98
CA ILE A 82 -13.82 -10.31 11.85
C ILE A 82 -14.24 -11.21 13.01
N ALA A 83 -14.77 -12.39 12.71
CA ALA A 83 -15.17 -13.32 13.77
C ALA A 83 -13.98 -13.76 14.63
N GLN A 84 -14.24 -13.96 15.92
CA GLN A 84 -13.29 -14.63 16.80
C GLN A 84 -13.21 -16.10 16.39
N SER A 85 -12.00 -16.59 16.19
CA SER A 85 -11.78 -18.03 15.97
C SER A 85 -11.44 -18.65 17.33
N GLU A 86 -12.13 -19.72 17.70
CA GLU A 86 -11.80 -20.49 18.90
C GLU A 86 -10.56 -21.36 18.61
N GLY A 87 -9.48 -21.18 19.37
CA GLY A 87 -8.26 -21.98 19.26
C GLY A 87 -7.06 -21.36 19.97
N ASP A 88 -6.18 -22.21 20.52
CA ASP A 88 -4.92 -21.77 21.13
C ASP A 88 -4.01 -21.13 20.05
N GLY A 89 -3.64 -19.86 20.25
CA GLY A 89 -2.72 -19.14 19.35
C GLY A 89 -3.36 -18.21 18.33
N VAL A 90 -4.68 -17.98 18.40
CA VAL A 90 -5.34 -16.95 17.57
C VAL A 90 -5.12 -15.59 18.22
N ASP A 91 -4.30 -14.74 17.59
CA ASP A 91 -4.10 -13.36 18.03
C ASP A 91 -5.44 -12.59 17.96
N GLU A 92 -5.78 -11.91 19.06
CA GLU A 92 -6.96 -11.03 19.15
C GLU A 92 -6.88 -9.88 18.13
N LEU A 93 -5.67 -9.60 17.64
CA LEU A 93 -5.34 -8.55 16.70
C LEU A 93 -4.88 -9.12 15.36
N VAL A 94 -5.43 -8.61 14.26
CA VAL A 94 -5.03 -8.96 12.90
C VAL A 94 -4.19 -7.82 12.32
N GLN A 95 -2.94 -8.09 11.96
CA GLN A 95 -2.08 -7.11 11.30
C GLN A 95 -2.22 -7.24 9.79
N VAL A 96 -2.58 -6.16 9.12
CA VAL A 96 -2.75 -6.10 7.65
C VAL A 96 -1.87 -5.00 7.10
N GLY A 97 -1.03 -5.34 6.12
CA GLY A 97 -0.16 -4.39 5.43
C GLY A 97 -0.65 -4.12 4.01
N VAL A 98 -0.75 -2.85 3.63
CA VAL A 98 -1.07 -2.41 2.27
C VAL A 98 -0.13 -1.28 1.87
N GLU A 99 0.60 -1.44 0.76
CA GLU A 99 1.47 -0.39 0.19
C GLU A 99 2.49 0.23 1.17
N GLY A 100 2.93 -0.53 2.19
CA GLY A 100 3.86 -0.06 3.21
C GLY A 100 3.21 0.58 4.44
N GLU A 101 1.90 0.76 4.43
CA GLU A 101 1.11 1.07 5.64
C GLU A 101 0.68 -0.23 6.33
N VAL A 102 0.61 -0.20 7.66
CA VAL A 102 0.18 -1.34 8.47
C VAL A 102 -0.98 -0.91 9.37
N MET A 103 -2.08 -1.67 9.32
CA MET A 103 -3.25 -1.48 10.18
C MET A 103 -3.43 -2.71 11.07
N VAL A 104 -3.76 -2.46 12.34
CA VAL A 104 -4.11 -3.50 13.32
C VAL A 104 -5.62 -3.51 13.49
N ILE A 105 -6.25 -4.66 13.20
CA ILE A 105 -7.70 -4.83 13.22
C ILE A 105 -8.07 -5.82 14.33
N PRO A 106 -8.77 -5.39 15.39
CA PRO A 106 -9.22 -6.30 16.44
C PRO A 106 -10.32 -7.25 15.94
N ARG A 107 -10.24 -8.52 16.36
CA ARG A 107 -11.32 -9.51 16.15
C ARG A 107 -12.47 -9.28 17.13
N GLY A 108 -13.67 -9.70 16.75
CA GLY A 108 -14.87 -9.60 17.57
C GLY A 108 -15.38 -8.17 17.79
N LYS A 109 -14.83 -7.18 17.06
CA LYS A 109 -15.23 -5.78 17.12
C LYS A 109 -15.58 -5.28 15.73
N GLU A 110 -16.51 -4.33 15.70
CA GLU A 110 -16.79 -3.57 14.49
C GLU A 110 -15.70 -2.52 14.29
N VAL A 111 -15.11 -2.50 13.10
CA VAL A 111 -14.02 -1.59 12.76
C VAL A 111 -14.25 -1.03 11.37
N GLU A 112 -13.89 0.23 11.19
CA GLU A 112 -13.95 0.91 9.91
C GLU A 112 -12.57 0.88 9.26
N ILE A 113 -12.49 0.30 8.06
CA ILE A 113 -11.24 0.12 7.32
C ILE A 113 -11.38 0.64 5.90
N ARG A 114 -10.26 1.03 5.27
CA ARG A 114 -10.27 1.44 3.85
C ARG A 114 -10.42 0.23 2.94
N ALA A 115 -10.99 0.44 1.75
CA ALA A 115 -11.22 -0.58 0.73
C ALA A 115 -10.01 -1.50 0.45
N PRO A 116 -8.76 -0.99 0.35
CA PRO A 116 -7.61 -1.85 0.08
C PRO A 116 -7.33 -2.88 1.20
N TYR A 117 -7.58 -2.52 2.46
CA TYR A 117 -7.42 -3.46 3.58
C TYR A 117 -8.51 -4.54 3.56
N LEU A 118 -9.73 -4.18 3.16
CA LEU A 118 -10.83 -5.15 3.01
C LEU A 118 -10.49 -6.16 1.92
N GLU A 119 -9.96 -5.69 0.78
CA GLU A 119 -9.57 -6.56 -0.32
C GLU A 119 -8.50 -7.57 0.12
N VAL A 120 -7.47 -7.13 0.86
CA VAL A 120 -6.45 -8.06 1.40
C VAL A 120 -7.07 -9.09 2.34
N LEU A 121 -7.99 -8.70 3.22
CA LEU A 121 -8.66 -9.62 4.13
C LEU A 121 -9.53 -10.65 3.39
N GLN A 122 -10.21 -10.26 2.32
CA GLN A 122 -11.05 -11.15 1.51
C GLN A 122 -10.23 -12.18 0.72
N HIS A 123 -9.01 -11.82 0.31
CA HIS A 123 -8.12 -12.71 -0.44
C HIS A 123 -7.12 -13.47 0.44
N ALA A 124 -7.14 -13.26 1.76
CA ALA A 124 -6.30 -13.99 2.69
C ALA A 124 -6.80 -15.44 2.85
N ILE A 125 -6.06 -16.41 2.35
CA ILE A 125 -6.39 -17.84 2.39
C ILE A 125 -5.40 -18.64 3.25
N THR A 126 -5.86 -19.78 3.76
CA THR A 126 -5.04 -20.82 4.39
C THR A 126 -5.49 -22.20 3.92
N TYR A 127 -4.61 -23.19 4.03
CA TYR A 127 -4.89 -24.56 3.61
C TYR A 127 -5.25 -25.41 4.83
N GLN A 128 -6.44 -26.01 4.80
CA GLN A 128 -6.84 -27.06 5.72
C GLN A 128 -6.59 -28.42 5.09
N TYR A 129 -5.86 -29.27 5.80
CA TYR A 129 -5.60 -30.65 5.44
C TYR A 129 -6.58 -31.55 6.19
N TYR A 130 -7.23 -32.46 5.48
CA TYR A 130 -8.16 -33.42 6.06
C TYR A 130 -8.05 -34.77 5.36
N HIS A 131 -8.41 -35.83 6.08
CA HIS A 131 -8.50 -37.17 5.52
C HIS A 131 -9.88 -37.36 4.89
N GLU A 132 -9.93 -38.00 3.72
CA GLU A 132 -11.21 -38.34 3.06
C GLU A 132 -12.05 -39.28 3.94
N ASP A 133 -11.40 -40.25 4.58
CA ASP A 133 -11.98 -41.09 5.63
C ASP A 133 -11.16 -40.94 6.92
N PRO A 134 -11.69 -40.29 7.97
CA PRO A 134 -10.98 -40.10 9.23
C PRO A 134 -10.73 -41.42 9.99
N ALA A 135 -11.37 -42.53 9.61
CA ALA A 135 -11.16 -43.85 10.21
C ALA A 135 -10.04 -44.66 9.53
N ASP A 136 -9.60 -44.27 8.33
CA ASP A 136 -8.54 -44.96 7.59
C ASP A 136 -7.23 -44.16 7.64
N ILE A 137 -6.26 -44.69 8.40
CA ILE A 137 -4.93 -44.10 8.62
C ILE A 137 -4.09 -44.12 7.31
N GLY A 138 -4.50 -44.89 6.29
CA GLY A 138 -3.87 -44.91 4.96
C GLY A 138 -4.53 -44.03 3.91
N SER A 139 -5.60 -43.30 4.25
CA SER A 139 -6.35 -42.48 3.30
C SER A 139 -5.55 -41.25 2.81
N GLU A 140 -5.82 -40.82 1.58
CA GLU A 140 -5.18 -39.66 0.97
C GLU A 140 -5.49 -38.38 1.76
N ILE A 141 -4.46 -37.57 2.01
CA ILE A 141 -4.60 -36.26 2.66
C ILE A 141 -5.04 -35.25 1.61
N LEU A 142 -6.28 -34.80 1.69
CA LEU A 142 -6.84 -33.79 0.82
C LEU A 142 -6.56 -32.38 1.38
N LYS A 143 -6.39 -31.42 0.48
CA LYS A 143 -6.22 -29.99 0.82
C LYS A 143 -7.48 -29.22 0.41
N ARG A 144 -7.91 -28.29 1.27
CA ARG A 144 -8.97 -27.32 0.96
C ARG A 144 -8.48 -25.92 1.31
N GLU A 145 -8.69 -24.99 0.38
CA GLU A 145 -8.51 -23.56 0.63
C GLU A 145 -9.68 -23.04 1.47
N VAL A 146 -9.35 -22.38 2.57
CA VAL A 146 -10.33 -21.71 3.43
C VAL A 146 -9.89 -20.28 3.70
N PRO A 147 -10.82 -19.31 3.85
CA PRO A 147 -10.48 -17.96 4.25
C PRO A 147 -9.74 -17.95 5.59
N LEU A 148 -8.60 -17.26 5.66
CA LEU A 148 -7.83 -17.09 6.88
C LEU A 148 -8.54 -16.15 7.87
N TYR A 149 -9.21 -15.12 7.35
CA TYR A 149 -9.98 -14.15 8.12
C TYR A 149 -11.44 -14.17 7.66
N PRO A 150 -12.36 -14.78 8.42
CA PRO A 150 -13.79 -14.75 8.09
C PRO A 150 -14.35 -13.34 8.37
N VAL A 151 -14.20 -12.46 7.39
CA VAL A 151 -14.65 -11.07 7.45
C VAL A 151 -16.11 -10.96 7.01
N SER A 152 -16.90 -10.19 7.76
CA SER A 152 -18.26 -9.80 7.40
C SER A 152 -18.31 -8.29 7.18
N VAL A 153 -18.88 -7.84 6.07
CA VAL A 153 -19.09 -6.42 5.79
C VAL A 153 -20.45 -6.02 6.36
N LEU A 154 -20.43 -5.08 7.32
CA LEU A 154 -21.62 -4.60 8.02
C LEU A 154 -22.23 -3.36 7.38
N GLY A 155 -21.41 -2.55 6.67
CA GLY A 155 -21.89 -1.36 5.99
C GLY A 155 -20.82 -0.65 5.15
N GLY A 156 -21.28 0.26 4.30
CA GLY A 156 -20.46 1.04 3.36
C GLY A 156 -20.96 0.87 1.92
N PRO A 157 -20.30 1.50 0.93
CA PRO A 157 -19.13 2.36 1.07
C PRO A 157 -19.45 3.70 1.79
N PHE A 158 -18.50 4.16 2.60
CA PHE A 158 -18.50 5.48 3.24
C PHE A 158 -17.29 6.29 2.78
N PHE A 159 -17.36 7.61 2.85
CA PHE A 159 -16.24 8.50 2.57
C PHE A 159 -16.01 9.43 3.75
N LYS A 160 -14.77 9.80 4.05
CA LYS A 160 -14.49 10.80 5.09
C LYS A 160 -14.61 12.21 4.52
N ASN A 161 -15.37 13.07 5.18
CA ASN A 161 -15.38 14.50 4.88
C ASN A 161 -14.14 15.21 5.48
N GLU A 162 -13.99 16.52 5.25
CA GLU A 162 -12.88 17.33 5.78
C GLU A 162 -12.84 17.38 7.32
N ASN A 163 -13.97 17.12 7.99
CA ASN A 163 -14.08 17.04 9.45
C ASN A 163 -13.71 15.65 10.00
N GLY A 164 -13.45 14.66 9.12
CA GLY A 164 -13.17 13.28 9.48
C GLY A 164 -14.42 12.41 9.70
N ASP A 165 -15.62 12.96 9.51
CA ASP A 165 -16.86 12.21 9.64
C ASP A 165 -17.12 11.33 8.42
N LEU A 166 -17.65 10.13 8.65
CA LEU A 166 -18.08 9.24 7.58
C LEU A 166 -19.43 9.68 7.03
N ILE A 167 -19.44 10.02 5.74
CA ILE A 167 -20.63 10.25 4.95
C ILE A 167 -20.90 9.03 4.07
N ALA A 168 -22.17 8.66 3.92
CA ALA A 168 -22.55 7.62 2.98
C ALA A 168 -22.16 8.03 1.55
N ALA A 169 -21.71 7.04 0.77
CA ALA A 169 -21.56 7.15 -0.67
C ALA A 169 -22.82 7.70 -1.33
#